data_AF-R9MXA0-F1
#
_entry.id   AF-R9MXA0-F1
#
_cell.length_a   1.000
_cell.length_b   1.000
_cell.length_c   1.000
_cell.angle_alpha   90.00
_cell.angle_beta   90.00
_cell.angle_gamma   90.00
#
_symmetry.space_group_name_H-M   'P 1'
#
loop_
_entity.id
_entity.type
_entity.pdbx_description
1 polymer ?
#
loop_
_entity_poly.entity_id
_entity_poly.type
_entity_poly.pdbx_seq_one_letter_code
_entity_poly.pdbx_strand_id
1 'polypeptide(L)'
;MEHPTKDQLSQMRQQGMTICEIAKALGKNQGTIEYLFRKYKLRRKRNKITLEQIEEFRRMRQEGMTITEIAEETGCPEGTVYYHLKPEDSGEDFVQELPIRFAAPRKPKLEKAVYFGIRYVDVTDLYIPT
;
A
#
# COMPACT_ATOMS: atom_id res chain seq x y z
N MET A 1 28.70 -0.95 16.45
CA MET A 1 27.48 -1.70 16.82
C MET A 1 27.45 -2.97 16.03
N GLU A 2 27.47 -4.13 16.68
CA GLU A 2 27.28 -5.40 15.97
C GLU A 2 25.84 -5.48 15.46
N HIS A 3 25.71 -5.84 14.19
CA HIS A 3 24.44 -6.08 13.53
C HIS A 3 24.15 -7.58 13.58
N PRO A 4 22.90 -7.99 13.87
CA PRO A 4 22.53 -9.40 13.89
C PRO A 4 22.77 -10.04 12.51
N THR A 5 23.35 -11.23 12.52
CA THR A 5 23.69 -11.97 11.31
C THR A 5 22.41 -12.43 10.60
N LYS A 6 22.47 -12.59 9.28
CA LYS A 6 21.33 -13.04 8.46
C LYS A 6 20.70 -14.33 8.98
N ASP A 7 21.54 -15.29 9.41
CA ASP A 7 21.07 -16.59 9.89
C ASP A 7 20.30 -16.50 11.21
N GLN A 8 20.74 -15.62 12.12
CA GLN A 8 20.04 -15.36 13.38
C GLN A 8 18.63 -14.80 13.12
N LEU A 9 18.52 -13.81 12.24
CA LEU A 9 17.22 -13.24 11.86
C LEU A 9 16.31 -14.26 11.15
N SER A 10 16.89 -15.18 10.36
CA SER A 10 16.15 -16.25 9.71
C SER A 10 15.60 -17.27 10.70
N GLN A 11 16.40 -17.70 11.69
CA GLN A 11 15.98 -18.65 12.72
C GLN A 11 14.86 -18.08 13.60
N MET A 12 15.01 -16.84 14.08
CA MET A 12 13.96 -16.19 14.88
C MET A 12 12.65 -16.04 14.08
N ARG A 13 12.74 -15.89 12.76
CA ARG A 13 11.58 -15.83 11.88
C ARG A 13 10.90 -17.19 11.69
N GLN A 14 11.67 -18.26 11.59
CA GLN A 14 11.15 -19.63 11.54
C GLN A 14 10.45 -20.03 12.85
N GLN A 15 10.93 -19.50 13.98
CA GLN A 15 10.27 -19.63 15.29
C GLN A 15 8.95 -18.84 15.40
N GLY A 16 8.55 -18.10 14.36
CA GLY A 16 7.29 -17.36 14.33
C GLY A 16 7.34 -16.00 15.02
N MET A 17 8.51 -15.54 15.49
CA MET A 17 8.60 -14.28 16.23
C MET A 17 8.24 -13.08 15.36
N THR A 18 7.56 -12.13 15.99
CA THR A 18 7.22 -10.85 15.37
C THR A 18 8.43 -9.91 15.31
N ILE A 19 8.41 -8.90 14.43
CA ILE A 19 9.52 -7.93 14.33
C ILE A 19 9.71 -7.19 15.66
N CYS A 20 8.63 -6.94 16.39
CA CYS A 20 8.66 -6.30 17.71
C CYS A 20 9.35 -7.18 18.75
N GLU A 21 9.04 -8.48 18.79
CA GLU A 21 9.70 -9.44 19.69
C GLU A 21 11.19 -9.58 19.36
N ILE A 22 11.54 -9.69 18.07
CA ILE A 22 12.93 -9.77 17.61
C ILE A 22 13.70 -8.51 18.00
N ALA A 23 13.09 -7.34 17.84
CA ALA A 23 13.68 -6.06 18.23
C ALA A 23 13.94 -5.99 19.74
N LYS A 24 12.98 -6.45 20.57
CA LYS A 24 13.12 -6.52 22.03
C LYS A 24 14.20 -7.51 22.45
N ALA A 25 14.21 -8.71 21.87
CA ALA A 25 15.17 -9.76 22.18
C ALA A 25 16.62 -9.36 21.84
N LEU A 26 16.80 -8.56 20.78
CA LEU A 26 18.11 -8.09 20.33
C LEU A 26 18.49 -6.70 20.88
N GLY A 27 17.60 -6.04 21.63
CA GLY A 27 17.80 -4.67 22.12
C GLY A 27 18.00 -3.64 21.00
N LYS A 28 17.36 -3.84 19.84
CA LYS A 28 17.49 -2.96 18.66
C LYS A 28 16.19 -2.23 18.36
N ASN A 29 16.30 -1.11 17.63
CA ASN A 29 15.13 -0.43 17.10
C ASN A 29 14.44 -1.31 16.04
N GLN A 30 13.11 -1.34 16.06
CA GLN A 30 12.27 -2.02 15.08
C GLN A 30 12.61 -1.62 13.65
N GLY A 31 12.86 -0.33 13.38
CA GLY A 31 13.22 0.16 12.05
C GLY A 31 14.56 -0.40 11.55
N THR A 32 15.52 -0.65 12.45
CA THR A 32 16.79 -1.31 12.10
C THR A 32 16.56 -2.77 11.70
N ILE A 33 15.71 -3.48 12.44
CA ILE A 33 15.35 -4.86 12.11
C ILE A 33 14.60 -4.90 10.76
N GLU A 34 13.63 -4.03 10.55
CA GLU A 34 12.88 -3.96 9.28
C GLU A 34 13.79 -3.66 8.09
N TYR A 35 14.75 -2.74 8.25
CA TYR A 35 15.78 -2.47 7.25
C TYR A 35 16.61 -3.73 6.95
N LEU A 36 17.06 -4.49 7.96
CA LEU A 36 17.82 -5.72 7.77
C LEU A 36 16.98 -6.82 7.07
N PHE A 37 15.71 -6.96 7.46
CA PHE A 37 14.78 -7.88 6.78
C PHE A 37 14.58 -7.52 5.31
N ARG A 38 14.51 -6.23 4.97
CA ARG A 38 14.45 -5.75 3.58
C ARG A 38 15.77 -5.99 2.84
N LYS A 39 16.91 -5.70 3.47
CA LYS A 39 18.26 -5.88 2.91
C LYS A 39 18.54 -7.36 2.59
N TYR A 40 18.19 -8.27 3.49
CA TYR A 40 18.41 -9.71 3.33
C TYR A 40 17.27 -10.43 2.62
N LYS A 41 16.24 -9.71 2.16
CA LYS A 41 15.04 -10.25 1.48
C LYS A 41 14.29 -11.33 2.30
N LEU A 42 14.35 -11.25 3.62
CA LEU A 42 13.70 -12.20 4.55
C LEU A 42 12.21 -11.88 4.79
N ARG A 43 11.52 -11.33 3.78
CA ARG A 43 10.12 -10.88 3.95
C ARG A 43 9.22 -12.05 4.34
N ARG A 44 8.18 -11.76 5.13
CA ARG A 44 7.14 -12.76 5.43
C ARG A 44 6.53 -13.22 4.11
N LYS A 45 6.45 -14.53 3.89
CA LYS A 45 5.58 -15.07 2.84
C LYS A 45 4.16 -14.66 3.20
N ARG A 46 3.48 -13.93 2.30
CA ARG A 46 2.05 -13.68 2.46
C ARG A 46 1.34 -15.02 2.29
N ASN A 47 0.39 -15.31 3.17
CA ASN A 47 -0.53 -16.41 2.94
C ASN A 47 -1.35 -16.02 1.71
N LYS A 48 -1.07 -16.68 0.59
CA LYS A 48 -1.86 -16.55 -0.63
C LYS A 48 -2.90 -17.65 -0.57
N ILE A 49 -4.17 -17.26 -0.74
CA ILE A 49 -5.23 -18.22 -0.99
C ILE A 49 -4.95 -18.91 -2.32
N THR A 50 -5.12 -20.22 -2.33
CA THR A 50 -4.95 -21.06 -3.52
C THR A 50 -6.21 -21.05 -4.37
N LEU A 51 -6.10 -21.39 -5.66
CA LEU A 51 -7.27 -21.45 -6.54
C LEU A 51 -8.30 -22.49 -6.06
N GLU A 52 -7.82 -23.62 -5.54
CA GLU A 52 -8.66 -24.68 -4.96
C GLU A 52 -9.55 -24.16 -3.82
N GLN A 53 -8.98 -23.34 -2.93
CA GLN A 53 -9.74 -22.71 -1.84
C GLN A 53 -10.80 -21.72 -2.35
N ILE A 54 -10.52 -21.01 -3.45
CA ILE A 54 -11.50 -20.09 -4.06
C ILE A 54 -12.66 -20.87 -4.66
N GLU A 55 -12.37 -22.00 -5.32
CA GLU A 55 -13.39 -22.90 -5.84
C GLU A 55 -14.24 -23.50 -4.71
N GLU A 56 -13.62 -23.87 -3.60
CA GLU A 56 -14.31 -24.35 -2.41
C GLU A 56 -15.26 -23.28 -1.82
N PHE A 57 -14.82 -22.02 -1.71
CA PHE A 57 -15.69 -20.91 -1.29
C PHE A 57 -16.91 -20.77 -2.20
N ARG A 58 -16.71 -20.89 -3.52
CA ARG A 58 -17.79 -20.80 -4.52
C ARG A 58 -18.77 -21.97 -4.37
N ARG A 59 -18.28 -23.19 -4.16
CA ARG A 59 -19.11 -24.38 -3.96
C ARG A 59 -19.98 -24.23 -2.70
N MET A 60 -19.37 -23.90 -1.56
CA MET A 60 -20.11 -23.69 -0.30
C MET A 60 -21.14 -22.56 -0.40
N ARG A 61 -20.82 -21.51 -1.17
CA ARG A 61 -21.76 -20.42 -1.44
C ARG A 61 -22.96 -20.87 -2.30
N GLN A 62 -22.75 -21.76 -3.26
CA GLN A 62 -23.82 -22.37 -4.06
C GLN A 62 -24.70 -23.31 -3.23
N GLU A 63 -24.11 -23.99 -2.24
CA GLU A 63 -24.83 -24.81 -1.26
C GLU A 63 -25.67 -23.96 -0.29
N GLY A 64 -25.54 -22.63 -0.33
CA GLY A 64 -26.35 -21.68 0.44
C GLY A 64 -25.71 -21.23 1.75
N MET A 65 -24.45 -21.59 2.00
CA MET A 65 -23.75 -21.18 3.23
C MET A 65 -23.49 -19.67 3.26
N THR A 66 -23.56 -19.12 4.46
CA THR A 66 -23.21 -17.73 4.74
C THR A 66 -21.69 -17.54 4.76
N ILE A 67 -21.24 -16.30 4.61
CA ILE A 67 -19.79 -15.99 4.55
C ILE A 67 -19.09 -16.35 5.87
N THR A 68 -19.80 -16.17 6.99
CA THR A 68 -19.32 -16.51 8.33
C THR A 68 -19.12 -18.03 8.47
N GLU A 69 -20.09 -18.82 8.04
CA GLU A 69 -19.99 -20.30 8.06
C GLU A 69 -18.85 -20.80 7.17
N ILE A 70 -18.68 -20.22 5.98
CA ILE A 70 -17.58 -20.56 5.07
C ILE A 70 -16.22 -20.21 5.72
N ALA A 71 -16.13 -19.07 6.41
CA ALA A 71 -14.91 -18.64 7.08
C ALA A 71 -14.53 -19.58 8.25
N GLU A 72 -15.52 -20.04 9.01
CA GLU A 72 -15.33 -21.00 10.09
C GLU A 72 -14.87 -22.37 9.55
N GLU A 73 -15.52 -22.88 8.51
CA GLU A 73 -15.22 -24.19 7.94
C GLU A 73 -13.83 -24.23 7.28
N THR A 74 -13.46 -23.15 6.58
CA THR A 74 -12.19 -23.08 5.84
C THR A 74 -11.04 -22.49 6.65
N GLY A 75 -11.30 -22.00 7.86
CA GLY A 75 -10.33 -21.31 8.71
C GLY A 75 -9.77 -20.01 8.10
N CYS A 76 -10.43 -19.48 7.07
CA CYS A 76 -10.02 -18.26 6.38
C CYS A 76 -10.71 -17.02 6.98
N PRO A 77 -10.07 -15.84 7.00
CA PRO A 77 -10.73 -14.63 7.47
C PRO A 77 -11.95 -14.28 6.61
N GLU A 78 -13.07 -13.90 7.24
CA GLU A 78 -14.32 -13.52 6.57
C GLU A 78 -14.12 -12.49 5.45
N GLY A 79 -13.30 -11.46 5.70
CA GLY A 79 -13.00 -10.43 4.70
C GLY A 79 -12.30 -10.98 3.45
N THR A 80 -11.56 -12.08 3.59
CA THR A 80 -10.90 -12.73 2.46
C THR A 80 -11.90 -13.57 1.66
N VAL A 81 -12.79 -14.28 2.35
CA VAL A 81 -13.90 -15.01 1.72
C VAL A 81 -14.81 -14.04 0.96
N TYR A 82 -15.22 -12.93 1.58
CA TYR A 82 -16.02 -11.89 0.95
C TYR A 82 -15.34 -11.30 -0.29
N TYR A 83 -14.05 -10.99 -0.21
CA TYR A 83 -13.29 -10.44 -1.34
C TYR A 83 -13.29 -11.36 -2.56
N HIS A 84 -13.17 -12.68 -2.35
CA HIS A 84 -13.15 -13.66 -3.44
C HIS A 84 -14.54 -14.09 -3.93
N LEU A 85 -15.58 -13.88 -3.13
CA LEU A 85 -16.98 -14.12 -3.50
C LEU A 85 -17.69 -12.87 -4.05
N LYS A 86 -17.05 -11.70 -4.01
CA LYS A 86 -17.63 -10.46 -4.55
C LYS A 86 -17.87 -10.64 -6.06
N PRO A 87 -19.09 -10.39 -6.57
CA PRO A 87 -19.34 -10.43 -8.01
C PRO A 87 -18.48 -9.37 -8.70
N GLU A 88 -17.83 -9.77 -9.79
CA GLU A 88 -16.94 -8.90 -10.60
C GLU A 88 -17.67 -7.63 -11.10
N ASP A 89 -18.99 -7.68 -11.24
CA ASP A 89 -19.83 -6.59 -11.76
C ASP A 89 -20.11 -5.43 -10.77
N SER A 90 -19.62 -5.50 -9.54
CA SER A 90 -19.76 -4.38 -8.58
C SER A 90 -18.71 -3.27 -8.76
N GLY A 91 -17.99 -3.32 -9.87
CA GLY A 91 -16.94 -2.38 -10.28
C GLY A 91 -17.24 -1.75 -11.63
N GLU A 92 -18.50 -1.37 -11.90
CA GLU A 92 -18.71 -0.19 -12.73
C GLU A 92 -18.11 0.98 -11.95
N ASP A 93 -16.80 1.17 -12.11
CA ASP A 93 -16.14 2.42 -11.81
C ASP A 93 -16.98 3.47 -12.53
N PHE A 94 -17.77 4.22 -11.77
CA PHE A 94 -18.46 5.38 -12.28
C PHE A 94 -17.35 6.39 -12.61
N VAL A 95 -16.73 6.20 -13.77
CA VAL A 95 -15.78 7.12 -14.37
C VAL A 95 -16.63 8.31 -14.75
N GLN A 96 -16.87 9.21 -13.79
CA GLN A 96 -17.20 10.56 -14.15
C GLN A 96 -16.00 11.03 -14.96
N GLU A 97 -16.18 11.09 -16.27
CA GLU A 97 -15.32 11.86 -17.16
C GLU A 97 -15.40 13.31 -16.70
N LEU A 98 -14.73 13.64 -15.60
CA LEU A 98 -14.46 15.01 -15.24
C LEU A 98 -13.56 15.50 -16.38
N PRO A 99 -14.03 16.44 -17.21
CA PRO A 99 -13.24 16.91 -18.32
C PRO A 99 -11.92 17.41 -17.75
N ILE A 100 -10.81 16.80 -18.15
CA ILE A 100 -9.48 17.22 -17.77
C ILE A 100 -9.30 18.62 -18.35
N ARG A 101 -9.65 19.64 -17.56
CA ARG A 101 -9.41 21.03 -17.92
C ARG A 101 -7.95 21.29 -17.69
N PHE A 102 -7.14 21.08 -18.73
CA PHE A 102 -5.77 21.56 -18.74
C PHE A 102 -5.78 23.06 -18.44
N ALA A 103 -4.89 23.50 -17.55
CA ALA A 103 -4.69 24.91 -17.30
C ALA A 103 -4.28 25.57 -18.63
N ALA A 104 -5.13 26.46 -19.14
CA ALA A 104 -4.84 27.16 -20.38
C ALA A 104 -3.58 28.05 -20.18
N PRO A 105 -2.59 28.00 -21.08
CA PRO A 105 -1.42 28.86 -20.96
C PRO A 105 -1.84 30.32 -21.10
N ARG A 106 -1.63 31.13 -20.05
CA ARG A 106 -1.85 32.59 -20.12
C ARG A 106 -0.66 33.24 -20.83
N LYS A 107 -0.93 33.98 -21.91
CA LYS A 107 0.06 34.91 -22.48
C LYS A 107 0.27 36.05 -21.48
N PRO A 108 1.47 36.22 -20.89
CA PRO A 108 1.71 37.31 -19.95
C PRO A 108 1.53 38.66 -20.66
N LYS A 109 0.81 39.60 -20.03
CA LYS A 109 0.49 40.92 -20.59
C LYS A 109 1.52 42.00 -20.25
N LEU A 110 2.73 41.67 -19.79
CA LEU A 110 3.66 42.65 -19.24
C LEU A 110 4.97 42.72 -20.03
N GLU A 111 5.33 43.95 -20.41
CA GLU A 111 6.60 44.29 -21.06
C GLU A 111 7.75 44.20 -20.05
N LYS A 112 8.88 43.65 -20.49
CA LYS A 112 10.07 43.47 -19.66
C LYS A 112 10.75 44.82 -19.45
N ALA A 113 10.72 45.37 -18.23
CA ALA A 113 11.50 46.54 -17.89
C ALA A 113 12.95 46.14 -17.52
N VAL A 114 13.92 46.79 -18.16
CA VAL A 114 15.35 46.63 -17.86
C VAL A 114 15.82 47.87 -17.12
N TYR A 115 16.30 47.69 -15.89
CA TYR A 115 16.93 48.75 -15.10
C TYR A 115 18.36 48.35 -14.78
N PHE A 116 19.33 49.22 -15.09
CA PHE A 116 20.76 48.98 -14.85
C PHE A 116 21.28 47.62 -15.37
N GLY A 117 20.77 47.17 -16.52
CA GLY A 117 21.18 45.90 -17.15
C GLY A 117 20.59 44.63 -16.49
N ILE A 118 19.82 44.78 -15.40
CA ILE A 118 19.14 43.69 -14.71
C ILE A 118 17.69 43.63 -15.18
N ARG A 119 17.22 42.44 -15.53
CA ARG A 119 15.83 42.20 -15.96
C ARG A 119 14.99 41.93 -14.72
N TYR A 120 14.05 42.81 -14.42
CA TYR A 120 13.13 42.61 -13.31
C TYR A 120 11.83 41.98 -13.84
N VAL A 121 11.37 40.94 -13.16
CA VAL A 121 10.01 40.41 -13.25
C VAL A 121 9.40 40.73 -11.90
N ASP A 122 8.30 41.49 -11.87
CA ASP A 122 7.61 41.80 -10.62
C ASP A 122 7.04 40.50 -10.04
N VAL A 123 7.57 40.07 -8.89
CA VAL A 123 7.24 38.78 -8.23
C VAL A 123 6.15 38.93 -7.18
N THR A 124 5.24 39.90 -7.34
CA THR A 124 3.98 39.98 -6.57
C THR A 124 2.98 38.84 -6.90
N ASP A 125 3.48 37.70 -7.39
CA ASP A 125 2.79 36.57 -8.03
C ASP A 125 2.19 35.51 -7.08
N LEU A 126 2.12 35.76 -5.76
CA LEU A 126 1.48 34.82 -4.84
C LEU A 126 0.47 35.54 -3.93
N TYR A 127 -0.74 35.75 -4.44
CA TYR A 127 -1.91 36.10 -3.64
C TYR A 127 -2.90 34.93 -3.63
N ILE A 128 -3.18 34.41 -2.44
CA ILE A 128 -4.30 33.47 -2.19
C ILE A 128 -5.50 34.36 -1.81
N PRO A 129 -6.56 34.43 -2.61
CA PRO A 129 -7.75 35.20 -2.22
C PRO A 129 -8.44 34.54 -1.01
N THR A 130 -8.76 35.36 -0.01
CA THR A 130 -9.75 35.03 1.04
C THR A 130 -11.16 35.06 0.49
#